data_AF-A0A5D0P7A3-F1
#
_entry.id   AF-A0A5D0P7A3-F1
#
_cell.length_a   1.000
_cell.length_b   1.000
_cell.length_c   1.000
_cell.angle_alpha   90.00
_cell.angle_beta   90.00
_cell.angle_gamma   90.00
#
_symmetry.space_group_name_H-M   'P 1'
#
loop_
_entity.id
_entity.type
_entity.pdbx_description
1 polymer ?
#
loop_
_entity_poly.entity_id
_entity_poly.type
_entity_poly.pdbx_seq_one_letter_code
_entity_poly.pdbx_strand_id
1 'polypeptide(L)'
;MPSFERLTIAEARTLTRAELLPRIEEEQKYWYDRIHTCAMRPGDDKAFRTFNDIVHIAANPHRAISDTDAIAEGRPFDRDYWTKPLGELGEL
;
A
#
# COMPACT_ATOMS: atom_id res chain seq x y z
N MET A 1 -17.23 16.99 3.20
CA MET A 1 -16.14 16.11 2.73
C MET A 1 -16.66 14.69 2.83
N PRO A 2 -16.46 13.84 1.81
CA PRO A 2 -16.75 12.42 1.99
C PRO A 2 -16.01 11.92 3.24
N SER A 3 -16.67 11.11 4.04
CA SER A 3 -16.05 10.49 5.20
C SER A 3 -14.81 9.73 4.74
N PHE A 4 -13.66 9.98 5.36
CA PHE A 4 -12.44 9.23 5.09
C PHE A 4 -12.72 7.72 5.28
N GLU A 5 -12.49 6.94 4.24
CA GLU A 5 -12.67 5.48 4.23
C GLU A 5 -11.31 4.80 4.32
N ARG A 6 -11.14 3.99 5.38
CA ARG A 6 -9.93 3.19 5.63
C ARG A 6 -9.77 2.12 4.57
N LEU A 7 -8.55 1.94 4.11
CA LEU A 7 -8.14 0.89 3.21
C LEU A 7 -8.30 -0.47 3.88
N THR A 8 -9.08 -1.34 3.25
CA THR A 8 -9.28 -2.71 3.73
C THR A 8 -8.40 -3.70 2.95
N ILE A 9 -8.15 -4.88 3.54
CA ILE A 9 -7.47 -5.98 2.84
C ILE A 9 -8.22 -6.36 1.55
N ALA A 10 -9.55 -6.40 1.59
CA ALA A 10 -10.37 -6.75 0.44
C ALA A 10 -10.23 -5.72 -0.69
N GLU A 11 -10.25 -4.44 -0.36
CA GLU A 11 -10.01 -3.35 -1.31
C GLU A 11 -8.58 -3.43 -1.86
N ALA A 12 -7.57 -3.55 -1.00
CA ALA A 12 -6.17 -3.63 -1.40
C ALA A 12 -5.92 -4.77 -2.40
N ARG A 13 -6.55 -5.94 -2.21
CA ARG A 13 -6.45 -7.08 -3.13
C ARG A 13 -6.93 -6.78 -4.55
N THR A 14 -7.84 -5.83 -4.73
CA THR A 14 -8.41 -5.47 -6.04
C THR A 14 -7.68 -4.33 -6.75
N LEU A 15 -6.81 -3.60 -6.05
CA LEU A 15 -6.14 -2.42 -6.58
C LEU A 15 -4.74 -2.75 -7.11
N THR A 16 -4.39 -2.13 -8.23
CA THR A 16 -3.00 -2.09 -8.73
C THR A 16 -2.14 -1.16 -7.86
N ARG A 17 -0.82 -1.17 -8.04
CA ARG A 17 0.10 -0.32 -7.26
C ARG A 17 -0.15 1.17 -7.48
N ALA A 18 -0.41 1.53 -8.74
CA ALA A 18 -0.71 2.90 -9.12
C ALA A 18 -1.99 3.42 -8.45
N GLU A 19 -3.00 2.56 -8.28
CA GLU A 19 -4.26 2.91 -7.63
C GLU A 19 -4.16 2.86 -6.09
N LEU A 20 -3.34 1.96 -5.56
CA LEU A 20 -3.14 1.80 -4.13
C LEU A 20 -2.32 2.94 -3.51
N LEU A 21 -1.34 3.47 -4.23
CA LEU A 21 -0.46 4.55 -3.75
C LEU A 21 -1.24 5.77 -3.23
N PRO A 22 -2.17 6.40 -3.99
CA PRO A 22 -2.91 7.56 -3.50
C PRO A 22 -3.79 7.22 -2.28
N ARG A 23 -4.32 5.99 -2.18
CA ARG A 23 -5.09 5.52 -1.00
C ARG A 23 -4.18 5.39 0.22
N ILE A 24 -2.98 4.83 0.06
CA ILE A 24 -1.97 4.73 1.13
C ILE A 24 -1.57 6.12 1.62
N GLU A 25 -1.30 7.07 0.71
CA GLU A 25 -0.92 8.43 1.09
C GLU A 25 -2.02 9.16 1.87
N GLU A 26 -3.28 8.98 1.47
CA GLU A 26 -4.43 9.55 2.17
C GLU A 26 -4.57 8.98 3.59
N GLU A 27 -4.49 7.65 3.73
CA GLU A 27 -4.58 7.01 5.03
C GLU A 27 -3.36 7.27 5.92
N GLN A 28 -2.16 7.41 5.34
CA GLN A 28 -0.98 7.80 6.09
C GLN A 28 -1.12 9.20 6.70
N LYS A 29 -1.68 10.16 5.94
CA LYS A 29 -1.98 11.51 6.45
C LYS A 29 -3.01 11.46 7.58
N TYR A 30 -4.04 10.63 7.42
CA TYR A 30 -5.05 10.41 8.44
C TYR A 30 -4.45 9.88 9.75
N TRP A 31 -3.60 8.85 9.68
CA TRP A 31 -2.95 8.29 10.86
C TRP A 31 -1.96 9.27 11.49
N TYR A 32 -1.18 9.98 10.67
CA TYR A 32 -0.27 11.02 11.14
C TYR A 32 -1.01 12.08 11.97
N ASP A 33 -2.11 12.61 11.44
CA ASP A 33 -2.93 13.62 12.14
C ASP A 33 -3.50 13.09 13.45
N ARG A 34 -4.07 11.88 13.44
CA ARG A 34 -4.63 11.22 14.64
C ARG A 34 -3.59 11.00 15.74
N ILE A 35 -2.39 10.53 15.36
CA ILE A 35 -1.30 10.27 16.30
C ILE A 35 -0.77 11.60 16.85
N HIS A 36 -0.50 12.57 15.98
CA HIS A 36 0.05 13.86 16.38
C HIS A 36 -0.91 14.67 17.25
N THR A 37 -2.22 14.54 17.04
CA THR A 37 -3.25 15.23 17.84
C THR A 37 -3.68 14.44 19.08
N CYS A 38 -3.03 13.30 19.38
CA CYS A 38 -3.43 12.40 20.48
C CYS A 38 -4.91 11.97 20.41
N ALA A 39 -5.47 11.85 19.20
CA ALA A 39 -6.88 11.56 18.94
C ALA A 39 -7.16 10.08 18.60
N MET A 40 -6.26 9.18 19.02
CA MET A 40 -6.44 7.73 18.90
C MET A 40 -7.60 7.24 19.76
N ARG A 41 -8.43 6.36 19.21
CA ARG A 41 -9.61 5.77 19.87
C ARG A 41 -9.41 4.27 20.07
N PRO A 42 -10.13 3.65 21.02
CA PRO A 42 -10.14 2.19 21.15
C PRO A 42 -10.45 1.50 19.81
N GLY A 43 -9.60 0.57 19.40
CA GLY A 43 -9.72 -0.16 18.13
C GLY A 43 -8.94 0.47 16.96
N ASP A 44 -8.44 1.70 17.09
CA ASP A 44 -7.58 2.32 16.08
C ASP A 44 -6.25 1.58 15.93
N ASP A 45 -5.69 1.00 17.01
CA ASP A 45 -4.44 0.21 16.94
C ASP A 45 -4.57 -0.98 15.99
N LYS A 46 -5.71 -1.67 16.01
CA LYS A 46 -5.97 -2.80 15.12
C LYS A 46 -6.08 -2.32 13.67
N ALA A 47 -6.77 -1.21 13.43
CA ALA A 47 -6.91 -0.65 12.10
C ALA A 47 -5.56 -0.13 11.56
N PHE A 48 -4.77 0.54 12.39
CA PHE A 48 -3.44 1.01 12.04
C PHE A 48 -2.49 -0.14 11.75
N ARG A 49 -2.60 -1.26 12.48
CA ARG A 49 -1.85 -2.48 12.18
C ARG A 49 -2.23 -3.05 10.81
N THR A 50 -3.53 -3.18 10.51
CA THR A 50 -3.99 -3.62 9.19
C THR A 50 -3.46 -2.73 8.06
N PHE A 51 -3.50 -1.41 8.26
CA PHE A 51 -2.93 -0.46 7.31
C PHE A 51 -1.42 -0.70 7.10
N ASN A 52 -0.66 -0.86 8.18
CA ASN A 52 0.77 -1.16 8.09
C ASN A 52 1.05 -2.49 7.37
N ASP A 53 0.25 -3.53 7.62
CA ASP A 53 0.38 -4.81 6.93
C ASP A 53 0.18 -4.63 5.40
N ILE A 54 -0.84 -3.86 5.00
CA ILE A 54 -1.08 -3.54 3.58
C ILE A 54 0.11 -2.77 2.98
N VAL A 55 0.65 -1.78 3.69
CA VAL A 55 1.82 -1.00 3.22
C VAL A 55 3.05 -1.89 3.05
N HIS A 56 3.34 -2.78 4.01
CA HIS A 56 4.51 -3.67 3.93
C HIS A 56 4.39 -4.67 2.79
N ILE A 57 3.18 -5.12 2.48
CA ILE A 57 2.96 -6.03 1.35
C ILE A 57 3.06 -5.26 0.03
N ALA A 58 2.45 -4.08 -0.04
CA ALA A 58 2.49 -3.25 -1.25
C ALA A 58 3.90 -2.75 -1.58
N ALA A 59 4.70 -2.46 -0.57
CA ALA A 59 6.08 -2.04 -0.71
C ALA A 59 7.00 -3.26 -0.76
N ASN A 60 7.32 -3.74 -1.96
CA ASN A 60 8.39 -4.72 -2.16
C ASN A 60 9.67 -4.03 -2.65
N PRO A 61 10.54 -3.55 -1.73
CA PRO A 61 11.75 -2.81 -2.10
C PRO A 61 12.73 -3.68 -2.91
N HIS A 62 12.79 -4.99 -2.65
CA HIS A 62 13.63 -5.90 -3.43
C HIS A 62 13.19 -5.98 -4.89
N ARG A 63 11.87 -5.99 -5.15
CA ARG A 63 11.35 -5.99 -6.50
C ARG A 63 11.62 -4.67 -7.22
N ALA A 64 11.44 -3.54 -6.54
CA ALA A 64 11.76 -2.23 -7.10
C ALA A 64 13.25 -2.08 -7.48
N ILE A 65 14.16 -2.59 -6.64
CA ILE A 65 15.60 -2.62 -6.94
C ILE A 65 15.87 -3.51 -8.16
N SER A 66 15.36 -4.74 -8.18
CA SER A 66 15.55 -5.68 -9.29
C SER A 66 15.04 -5.13 -10.63
N ASP A 67 13.88 -4.46 -10.63
CA ASP A 67 13.32 -3.84 -11.84
C ASP A 67 14.18 -2.65 -12.29
N THR A 68 14.68 -1.84 -11.35
CA THR A 68 15.58 -0.71 -11.65
C THR A 68 16.89 -1.19 -12.30
N ASP A 69 17.50 -2.25 -11.75
CA ASP A 69 18.72 -2.84 -12.31
C ASP A 69 18.47 -3.42 -13.71
N ALA A 70 17.35 -4.12 -13.91
CA ALA A 70 16.99 -4.65 -15.22
C ALA A 70 16.80 -3.53 -16.26
N ILE A 71 16.16 -2.41 -15.88
CA ILE A 71 16.01 -1.23 -16.75
C ILE A 71 17.38 -0.63 -17.09
N ALA A 72 18.26 -0.44 -16.11
CA ALA A 72 19.59 0.12 -16.31
C ALA A 72 20.47 -0.73 -17.23
N GLU A 73 20.31 -2.05 -17.18
CA GLU A 73 21.04 -3.02 -18.01
C GLU A 73 20.34 -3.34 -19.35
N GLY A 74 19.18 -2.74 -19.63
CA GLY A 74 18.39 -3.02 -20.83
C GLY A 74 17.79 -4.43 -20.89
N ARG A 75 17.69 -5.11 -19.75
CA ARG A 75 17.06 -6.43 -19.63
C ARG A 75 15.53 -6.29 -19.52
N PRO A 76 14.75 -7.22 -20.08
CA PRO A 76 13.32 -7.27 -19.84
C PRO A 76 13.06 -7.49 -18.34
N PHE A 77 12.07 -6.78 -17.79
CA PHE A 77 11.61 -6.94 -16.41
C PHE A 77 10.12 -7.24 -16.39
N ASP A 78 9.70 -7.91 -15.32
CA ASP A 78 8.31 -8.34 -15.17
C ASP A 78 7.46 -7.18 -14.63
N ARG A 79 6.55 -6.69 -15.48
CA ARG A 79 5.65 -5.57 -15.23
C ARG A 79 4.48 -5.93 -14.32
N ASP A 80 4.22 -7.22 -14.09
CA ASP A 80 3.07 -7.70 -13.34
C ASP A 80 3.02 -7.09 -11.93
N TYR A 81 4.19 -6.89 -11.31
CA TYR A 81 4.30 -6.22 -10.02
C TYR A 81 3.65 -4.82 -10.01
N TRP A 82 3.73 -4.08 -11.11
CA TRP A 82 3.18 -2.72 -11.19
C TRP A 82 1.73 -2.69 -11.67
N THR A 83 1.37 -3.63 -12.57
CA THR A 83 0.10 -3.58 -13.32
C THR A 83 -0.96 -4.52 -12.79
N LYS A 84 -0.62 -5.56 -12.03
CA LYS A 84 -1.61 -6.50 -11.49
C LYS A 84 -2.08 -6.08 -10.09
N PRO A 85 -3.36 -6.35 -9.77
CA PRO A 85 -3.87 -6.23 -8.42
C PRO A 85 -3.07 -7.05 -7.41
N LEU A 86 -2.98 -6.58 -6.15
CA LEU A 86 -2.27 -7.30 -5.08
C LEU A 86 -2.76 -8.74 -4.88
N GLY A 87 -4.06 -8.97 -4.98
CA GLY A 87 -4.65 -10.30 -4.82
C GLY A 87 -4.20 -11.29 -5.89
N GLU A 88 -3.89 -10.82 -7.09
CA GLU A 88 -3.43 -11.67 -8.20
C GLU A 88 -1.96 -12.09 -8.09
N LEU A 89 -1.18 -11.39 -7.26
CA LEU A 89 0.23 -11.72 -7.01
C LEU A 89 0.41 -12.69 -5.84
N GLY A 90 -0.68 -13.05 -5.14
CA GLY A 90 -0.64 -13.97 -3.99
C GLY A 90 -0.01 -13.36 -2.73
N GLU A 91 0.14 -12.04 -2.68
CA GLU A 91 0.86 -11.34 -1.63
C GLU A 91 -0.04 -10.96 -0.43
N LEU A 92 -1.37 -11.12 -0.54
CA LEU A 92 -2.39 -10.76 0.47
C LEU A 92 -3.41 -11.88 0.71
#